data_AF-A0A9J7BGN5-F1
#
_entry.id   AF-A0A9J7BGN5-F1
#
_cell.length_a   1.000
_cell.length_b   1.000
_cell.length_c   1.000
_cell.angle_alpha   90.00
_cell.angle_beta   90.00
_cell.angle_gamma   90.00
#
_symmetry.space_group_name_H-M   'P 1'
#
loop_
_entity.id
_entity.type
_entity.pdbx_description
1 polymer ?
#
loop_
_entity_poly.entity_id
_entity_poly.type
_entity_poly.pdbx_seq_one_letter_code
_entity_poly.pdbx_strand_id
1 'polypeptide(L)'
;MANVSGSVYGLTILSPIISDPNADISHDCAIREYLANLANGPTGPFAKVSSTHICRLVVMDDLIYVGTPAREEHLSSQYLVFESNFDGELEPYLRTMAKEIPEVVESVWGHCVGYPGLLDVNAFVAYMKKCQLTTTFYFADVNNHTVQSTLRALKVQASVADFIGKHQGESPSELQAAFRVFYERVRNMSEPEAGHHDPQGHVSIKLNRSIAAQHG
;
A
#
# COMPACT_ATOMS: atom_id res chain seq x y z
N MET A 1 -2.05 20.46 -3.60
CA MET A 1 -2.70 20.23 -2.28
C MET A 1 -1.67 19.59 -1.37
N ALA A 2 -1.71 19.85 -0.07
CA ALA A 2 -0.65 19.40 0.84
C ALA A 2 -0.54 17.87 1.01
N ASN A 3 -1.58 17.12 0.65
CA ASN A 3 -1.65 15.65 0.71
C ASN A 3 -1.34 14.95 -0.63
N VAL A 4 -0.88 15.69 -1.65
CA VAL A 4 -0.69 15.13 -3.00
C VAL A 4 0.74 15.39 -3.47
N SER A 5 1.44 14.34 -3.87
CA SER A 5 2.74 14.40 -4.54
C SER A 5 2.65 13.71 -5.89
N GLY A 6 2.62 14.48 -6.98
CA GLY A 6 2.35 13.96 -8.33
C GLY A 6 0.94 13.35 -8.42
N SER A 7 0.87 12.06 -8.78
CA SER A 7 -0.38 11.27 -8.83
C SER A 7 -0.70 10.51 -7.53
N VAL A 8 0.18 10.60 -6.52
CA VAL A 8 0.05 9.85 -5.26
C VAL A 8 -0.58 10.73 -4.20
N TYR A 9 -1.57 10.17 -3.52
CA TYR A 9 -2.27 10.78 -2.39
C TYR A 9 -1.79 10.16 -1.07
N GLY A 10 -1.38 10.99 -0.11
CA GLY A 10 -1.07 10.59 1.25
C GLY A 10 -2.26 10.83 2.18
N LEU A 11 -2.78 9.77 2.78
CA LEU A 11 -3.96 9.80 3.65
C LEU A 11 -3.57 9.40 5.08
N THR A 12 -3.98 10.21 6.05
CA THR A 12 -3.94 9.87 7.47
C THR A 12 -5.31 10.13 8.08
N ILE A 13 -5.89 9.10 8.69
CA ILE A 13 -7.20 9.16 9.35
C ILE A 13 -7.01 8.80 10.83
N LEU A 14 -7.60 9.62 11.70
CA LEU A 14 -7.77 9.32 13.12
C LEU A 14 -9.25 9.11 13.42
N SER A 15 -9.62 7.86 13.68
CA SER A 15 -10.98 7.48 14.08
C SER A 15 -11.00 7.16 15.58
N PRO A 16 -11.73 7.92 16.41
CA PRO A 16 -11.84 7.60 17.83
C PRO A 16 -12.53 6.25 18.02
N ILE A 17 -11.96 5.39 18.85
CA ILE A 17 -12.49 4.05 19.17
C ILE A 17 -13.57 4.19 20.24
N ILE A 18 -14.62 3.38 20.13
CA ILE A 18 -15.72 3.34 21.10
C ILE A 18 -15.18 2.89 22.46
N SER A 19 -15.46 3.67 23.50
CA SER A 19 -15.22 3.28 24.89
C SER A 19 -16.53 2.82 25.51
N ASP A 20 -16.72 1.50 25.63
CA ASP A 20 -17.85 0.88 26.31
C ASP A 20 -17.36 0.04 27.49
N PRO A 21 -17.58 0.48 28.75
CA PRO A 21 -17.14 -0.26 29.93
C PRO A 21 -17.95 -1.55 30.17
N ASN A 22 -19.04 -1.78 29.44
CA ASN A 22 -19.89 -2.96 29.58
C ASN A 22 -19.66 -3.99 28.47
N ALA A 23 -18.78 -3.71 27.51
CA ALA A 23 -18.45 -4.65 26.46
C ALA A 23 -17.67 -5.85 27.04
N ASP A 24 -18.04 -7.06 26.61
CA ASP A 24 -17.35 -8.30 27.01
C ASP A 24 -15.89 -8.31 26.51
N ILE A 25 -15.67 -7.80 25.30
CA ILE A 25 -14.36 -7.51 24.73
C ILE A 25 -14.33 -6.02 24.38
N SER A 26 -13.33 -5.29 24.86
CA SER A 26 -13.20 -3.88 24.53
C SER A 26 -12.96 -3.69 23.03
N HIS A 27 -13.47 -2.59 22.49
CA HIS A 27 -13.42 -2.31 21.05
C HIS A 27 -11.99 -2.26 20.50
N ASP A 28 -11.03 -1.75 21.27
CA ASP A 28 -9.61 -1.75 20.91
C ASP A 28 -9.01 -3.16 20.89
N CYS A 29 -9.37 -4.03 21.84
CA CYS A 29 -8.93 -5.42 21.85
C CYS A 29 -9.50 -6.17 20.64
N ALA A 30 -10.78 -5.94 20.29
CA ALA A 30 -11.39 -6.53 19.10
C ALA A 30 -10.67 -6.11 17.81
N ILE A 31 -10.35 -4.82 17.66
CA ILE A 31 -9.55 -4.33 16.51
C ILE A 31 -8.17 -4.99 16.50
N ARG A 32 -7.46 -5.01 17.63
CA ARG A 32 -6.10 -5.58 17.72
C ARG A 32 -6.08 -7.07 17.36
N GLU A 33 -7.05 -7.83 17.87
CA GLU A 33 -7.22 -9.25 17.56
C GLU A 33 -7.47 -9.45 16.06
N TYR A 34 -8.38 -8.66 15.47
CA TYR A 34 -8.64 -8.72 14.04
C TYR A 34 -7.38 -8.40 13.21
N LEU A 35 -6.67 -7.32 13.55
CA LEU A 35 -5.47 -6.90 12.83
C LEU A 35 -4.30 -7.90 12.99
N ALA A 36 -4.17 -8.56 14.14
CA ALA A 36 -3.15 -9.57 14.38
C ALA A 36 -3.33 -10.82 13.50
N ASN A 37 -4.58 -11.13 13.16
CA ASN A 37 -4.94 -12.26 12.31
C ASN A 37 -5.12 -11.87 10.83
N LEU A 38 -4.94 -10.60 10.48
CA LEU A 38 -5.12 -10.12 9.12
C LEU A 38 -3.97 -10.62 8.21
N ALA A 39 -4.34 -11.26 7.10
CA ALA A 39 -3.35 -11.68 6.10
C ALA A 39 -2.56 -10.47 5.58
N ASN A 40 -1.26 -10.69 5.39
CA ASN A 40 -0.30 -9.69 4.94
C ASN A 40 0.40 -10.09 3.64
N GLY A 41 0.96 -9.10 2.94
CA GLY A 41 1.60 -9.32 1.64
C GLY A 41 0.58 -9.65 0.53
N PRO A 42 0.92 -10.55 -0.42
CA PRO A 42 0.11 -10.89 -1.59
C PRO A 42 -1.34 -11.28 -1.36
N THR A 43 -1.62 -11.96 -0.24
CA THR A 43 -2.96 -12.45 0.10
C THR A 43 -3.71 -11.50 1.01
N GLY A 44 -3.09 -10.37 1.38
CA GLY A 44 -3.70 -9.37 2.23
C GLY A 44 -4.86 -8.66 1.54
N PRO A 45 -5.86 -8.18 2.30
CA PRO A 45 -7.05 -7.58 1.72
C PRO A 45 -6.75 -6.34 0.89
N PHE A 46 -5.80 -5.51 1.31
CA PHE A 46 -5.42 -4.29 0.60
C PHE A 46 -4.74 -4.53 -0.76
N ALA A 47 -4.29 -5.76 -1.05
CA ALA A 47 -3.85 -6.13 -2.41
C ALA A 47 -5.00 -6.04 -3.43
N LYS A 48 -6.26 -6.22 -2.99
CA LYS A 48 -7.46 -6.07 -3.83
C LYS A 48 -7.78 -4.62 -4.15
N VAL A 49 -7.29 -3.67 -3.33
CA VAL A 49 -7.39 -2.23 -3.57
C VAL A 49 -6.15 -1.79 -4.34
N SER A 50 -6.13 -2.12 -5.64
CA SER A 50 -4.92 -2.17 -6.49
C SER A 50 -4.15 -0.86 -6.66
N SER A 51 -4.71 0.28 -6.26
CA SER A 51 -4.02 1.58 -6.24
C SER A 51 -3.24 1.84 -4.95
N THR A 52 -3.30 0.95 -3.96
CA THR A 52 -2.59 1.10 -2.67
C THR A 52 -1.11 0.76 -2.83
N HIS A 53 -0.22 1.72 -2.54
CA HIS A 53 1.22 1.48 -2.43
C HIS A 53 1.57 0.88 -1.07
N ILE A 54 1.04 1.50 -0.02
CA ILE A 54 1.21 1.07 1.37
C ILE A 54 -0.02 1.47 2.16
N CYS A 55 -0.37 0.66 3.15
CA CYS A 55 -1.32 1.03 4.18
C CYS A 55 -0.88 0.49 5.53
N ARG A 56 -1.23 1.21 6.60
CA ARG A 56 -0.98 0.82 7.98
C ARG A 56 -2.19 1.12 8.84
N LEU A 57 -2.60 0.14 9.63
CA LEU A 57 -3.66 0.23 10.63
C LEU A 57 -3.02 -0.01 12.00
N VAL A 58 -3.19 0.94 12.92
CA VAL A 58 -2.63 0.87 14.27
C VAL A 58 -3.66 1.39 15.27
N VAL A 59 -3.81 0.69 16.40
CA VAL A 59 -4.50 1.24 17.57
C VAL A 59 -3.49 2.03 18.40
N MET A 60 -3.77 3.31 18.59
CA MET A 60 -2.98 4.25 19.37
C MET A 60 -3.71 4.54 20.67
N ASP A 61 -3.14 4.06 21.78
CA ASP A 61 -3.74 4.21 23.11
C ASP A 61 -3.52 5.61 23.67
N ASP A 62 -2.30 6.11 23.53
CA ASP A 62 -1.90 7.40 24.10
C ASP A 62 -0.69 8.02 23.40
N LEU A 63 -0.41 9.30 23.68
CA LEU A 63 0.78 10.00 23.20
C LEU A 63 1.85 10.11 24.28
N ILE A 64 3.09 9.79 23.90
CA ILE A 64 4.24 10.07 24.76
C ILE A 64 4.51 11.58 24.68
N TYR A 65 4.42 12.27 25.82
CA TYR A 65 4.77 13.68 25.91
C TYR A 65 6.26 13.91 25.64
N VAL A 66 6.56 14.75 24.65
CA VAL A 66 7.93 15.12 24.29
C VAL A 66 8.23 16.52 24.84
N GLY A 67 8.69 16.60 26.08
CA GLY A 67 9.06 17.85 26.75
C GLY A 67 9.65 17.66 28.14
N THR A 68 10.19 18.73 28.75
CA THR A 68 10.73 18.72 30.13
C THR A 68 10.01 19.78 30.98
N PRO A 69 9.48 19.43 32.17
CA PRO A 69 9.44 18.08 32.76
C PRO A 69 8.48 17.17 31.99
N ALA A 70 8.75 15.85 32.00
CA ALA A 70 7.84 14.89 31.42
C ALA A 70 6.50 14.93 32.17
N ARG A 71 5.40 15.10 31.43
CA ARG A 71 4.02 14.97 31.95
C ARG A 71 3.34 13.84 31.22
N GLU A 72 2.49 13.07 31.88
CA GLU A 72 1.61 12.15 31.17
C GLU A 72 0.53 12.97 30.46
N GLU A 73 0.36 12.76 29.16
CA GLU A 73 -0.64 13.43 28.35
C GLU A 73 -1.59 12.37 27.81
N HIS A 74 -2.69 12.15 28.54
CA HIS A 74 -3.70 11.16 28.19
C HIS A 74 -4.65 11.71 27.12
N LEU A 75 -4.77 11.00 26.00
CA LEU A 75 -5.79 11.28 24.99
C LEU A 75 -7.20 11.04 25.55
N SER A 76 -8.17 11.88 25.17
CA SER A 76 -9.58 11.71 25.55
C SER A 76 -10.25 10.46 24.98
N SER A 77 -9.59 9.78 24.04
CA SER A 77 -10.02 8.53 23.42
C SER A 77 -8.79 7.79 22.89
N GLN A 78 -8.89 6.47 22.81
CA GLN A 78 -7.98 5.70 21.96
C GLN A 78 -8.37 5.91 20.49
N TYR A 79 -7.39 5.85 19.58
CA TYR A 79 -7.64 6.11 18.17
C TYR A 79 -7.19 4.95 17.30
N LEU A 80 -8.02 4.62 16.33
CA LEU A 80 -7.58 3.90 15.14
C LEU A 80 -6.88 4.89 14.22
N VAL A 81 -5.60 4.63 13.97
CA VAL A 81 -4.78 5.32 12.98
C VAL A 81 -4.80 4.50 11.69
N PHE A 82 -5.29 5.10 10.62
CA PHE A 82 -5.16 4.56 9.26
C PHE A 82 -4.30 5.49 8.43
N GLU A 83 -3.16 4.97 7.97
CA GLU A 83 -2.27 5.66 7.03
C GLU A 83 -2.25 4.89 5.72
N SER A 84 -2.29 5.60 4.59
CA SER A 84 -2.23 4.98 3.27
C SER A 84 -1.67 5.94 2.23
N ASN A 85 -0.83 5.41 1.33
CA ASN A 85 -0.42 6.10 0.12
C ASN A 85 -0.97 5.34 -1.08
N PHE A 86 -1.68 6.05 -1.96
CA PHE A 86 -2.35 5.43 -3.09
C PHE A 86 -2.38 6.32 -4.33
N ASP A 87 -2.55 5.71 -5.49
CA ASP A 87 -2.72 6.43 -6.75
C ASP A 87 -4.15 6.99 -6.89
N GLY A 88 -4.25 8.24 -7.35
CA GLY A 88 -5.49 8.87 -7.76
C GLY A 88 -6.17 9.71 -6.67
N GLU A 89 -7.50 9.79 -6.74
CA GLU A 89 -8.30 10.66 -5.88
C GLU A 89 -8.84 9.94 -4.64
N LEU A 90 -9.02 10.68 -3.56
CA LEU A 90 -9.47 10.16 -2.28
C LEU A 90 -10.84 9.46 -2.34
N GLU A 91 -11.85 10.08 -2.96
CA GLU A 91 -13.20 9.49 -2.97
C GLU A 91 -13.26 8.17 -3.76
N PRO A 92 -12.74 8.08 -5.00
CA PRO A 92 -12.67 6.81 -5.72
C PRO A 92 -11.92 5.72 -4.94
N TYR A 93 -10.83 6.08 -4.25
CA TYR A 93 -10.09 5.15 -3.40
C TYR A 93 -10.95 4.58 -2.27
N LEU A 94 -11.59 5.44 -1.49
CA LEU A 94 -12.45 5.01 -0.37
C LEU A 94 -13.65 4.18 -0.84
N ARG A 95 -14.24 4.52 -2.00
CA ARG A 95 -15.32 3.73 -2.61
C ARG A 95 -14.85 2.35 -3.04
N THR A 96 -13.65 2.26 -3.62
CA THR A 96 -13.03 0.96 -3.95
C THR A 96 -12.78 0.15 -2.68
N MET A 97 -12.32 0.77 -1.61
CA MET A 97 -12.11 0.11 -0.32
C MET A 97 -13.42 -0.48 0.24
N ALA A 98 -14.50 0.31 0.26
CA ALA A 98 -15.82 -0.17 0.67
C ALA A 98 -16.36 -1.32 -0.18
N LYS A 99 -15.98 -1.37 -1.47
CA LYS A 99 -16.43 -2.40 -2.41
C LYS A 99 -15.60 -3.69 -2.32
N GLU A 100 -14.28 -3.59 -2.29
CA GLU A 100 -13.36 -4.73 -2.43
C GLU A 100 -12.99 -5.37 -1.09
N ILE A 101 -13.04 -4.60 0.00
CA ILE A 101 -12.70 -5.08 1.35
C ILE A 101 -13.75 -4.72 2.42
N PRO A 102 -15.06 -4.91 2.17
CA PRO A 102 -16.11 -4.49 3.10
C PRO A 102 -15.96 -5.15 4.48
N GLU A 103 -15.55 -6.42 4.54
CA GLU A 103 -15.34 -7.13 5.80
C GLU A 103 -14.28 -6.47 6.67
N VAL A 104 -13.17 -6.02 6.08
CA VAL A 104 -12.12 -5.29 6.81
C VAL A 104 -12.65 -3.96 7.30
N VAL A 105 -13.39 -3.24 6.45
CA VAL A 105 -13.92 -1.92 6.80
C VAL A 105 -14.91 -2.04 7.96
N GLU A 106 -15.85 -2.98 7.90
CA GLU A 106 -16.82 -3.22 8.97
C GLU A 106 -16.15 -3.75 10.25
N SER A 107 -15.21 -4.70 10.15
CA SER A 107 -14.54 -5.30 11.32
C SER A 107 -13.60 -4.36 12.04
N VAL A 108 -13.14 -3.30 11.38
CA VAL A 108 -12.21 -2.33 11.97
C VAL A 108 -12.93 -1.04 12.35
N TRP A 109 -13.64 -0.40 11.40
CA TRP A 109 -14.33 0.86 11.67
C TRP A 109 -15.67 0.68 12.38
N GLY A 110 -16.26 -0.52 12.38
CA GLY A 110 -17.43 -0.85 13.20
C GLY A 110 -17.20 -0.65 14.70
N HIS A 111 -15.94 -0.61 15.14
CA HIS A 111 -15.52 -0.33 16.50
C HIS A 111 -15.18 1.16 16.75
N CYS A 112 -15.42 2.05 15.79
CA CYS A 112 -15.13 3.49 15.88
C CYS A 112 -16.39 4.33 16.08
N VAL A 113 -16.25 5.43 16.83
CA VAL A 113 -17.35 6.34 17.16
C VAL A 113 -17.86 7.06 15.91
N GLY A 114 -19.16 6.96 15.66
CA GLY A 114 -19.84 7.68 14.58
C GLY A 114 -19.61 7.10 13.19
N TYR A 115 -19.01 5.91 13.09
CA TYR A 115 -18.93 5.17 11.84
C TYR A 115 -20.35 4.78 11.35
N PRO A 116 -20.70 5.06 10.08
CA PRO A 116 -22.07 4.92 9.59
C PRO A 116 -22.41 3.53 9.03
N GLY A 117 -21.46 2.60 8.98
CA GLY A 117 -21.59 1.35 8.19
C GLY A 117 -21.39 1.58 6.68
N LEU A 118 -21.45 0.50 5.89
CA LEU A 118 -21.29 0.55 4.43
C LEU A 118 -22.58 0.57 3.62
N LEU A 119 -23.76 0.60 4.25
CA LEU A 119 -25.03 0.65 3.53
C LEU A 119 -25.15 1.92 2.66
N ASP A 120 -24.65 3.05 3.17
CA ASP A 120 -24.46 4.28 2.41
C ASP A 120 -22.97 4.60 2.29
N VAL A 121 -22.37 4.23 1.16
CA VAL A 121 -20.95 4.49 0.86
C VAL A 121 -20.63 5.99 0.86
N ASN A 122 -21.60 6.87 0.58
CA ASN A 122 -21.36 8.32 0.65
C ASN A 122 -21.19 8.79 2.10
N ALA A 123 -21.99 8.24 3.02
CA ALA A 123 -21.84 8.49 4.44
C ALA A 123 -20.48 7.99 4.95
N PHE A 124 -20.04 6.82 4.51
CA PHE A 124 -18.70 6.31 4.80
C PHE A 124 -17.59 7.25 4.30
N VAL A 125 -17.65 7.70 3.05
CA VAL A 125 -16.68 8.65 2.49
C VAL A 125 -16.68 9.97 3.28
N ALA A 126 -17.85 10.47 3.65
CA ALA A 126 -17.99 11.69 4.45
C ALA A 126 -17.39 11.52 5.86
N TYR A 127 -17.62 10.37 6.50
CA TYR A 127 -17.01 10.00 7.77
C TYR A 127 -15.48 9.98 7.69
N MET A 128 -14.92 9.32 6.67
CA MET A 128 -13.47 9.23 6.47
C MET A 128 -12.82 10.60 6.27
N LYS A 129 -13.46 11.48 5.49
CA LYS A 129 -13.00 12.87 5.31
C LYS A 129 -13.06 13.68 6.61
N LYS A 130 -14.07 13.45 7.45
CA LYS A 130 -14.20 14.12 8.74
C LYS A 130 -13.11 13.69 9.73
N CYS A 131 -12.70 12.42 9.67
CA CYS A 131 -11.61 11.86 10.47
C CYS A 131 -10.20 12.10 9.88
N GLN A 132 -10.11 12.67 8.67
CA GLN A 132 -8.84 12.90 8.00
C GLN A 132 -8.05 14.04 8.65
N LEU A 133 -6.78 13.79 8.95
CA LEU A 133 -5.84 14.84 9.26
C LEU A 133 -5.36 15.53 7.98
N THR A 134 -5.33 16.86 7.99
CA THR A 134 -4.74 17.63 6.89
C THR A 134 -3.23 17.61 7.05
N THR A 135 -2.53 16.83 6.22
CA THR A 135 -1.06 16.81 6.21
C THR A 135 -0.54 18.15 5.71
N THR A 136 0.47 18.71 6.36
CA THR A 136 1.07 20.00 5.98
C THR A 136 2.24 19.85 5.02
N PHE A 137 2.84 18.66 4.92
CA PHE A 137 3.94 18.36 4.00
C PHE A 137 4.02 16.85 3.73
N TYR A 138 3.60 16.40 2.55
CA TYR A 138 3.73 15.00 2.09
C TYR A 138 4.80 14.90 1.00
N PHE A 139 5.71 13.92 1.12
CA PHE A 139 6.76 13.63 0.13
C PHE A 139 6.67 12.15 -0.28
N ALA A 140 6.45 11.90 -1.57
CA ALA A 140 6.53 10.55 -2.13
C ALA A 140 7.91 10.32 -2.78
N ASP A 141 8.56 9.20 -2.43
CA ASP A 141 9.91 8.84 -2.92
C ASP A 141 9.91 8.47 -4.43
N VAL A 142 8.77 8.02 -4.96
CA VAL A 142 8.57 7.72 -6.38
C VAL A 142 7.49 8.65 -6.95
N ASN A 143 7.91 9.82 -7.45
CA ASN A 143 6.99 10.79 -8.06
C ASN A 143 6.65 10.38 -9.51
N ASN A 144 5.37 10.56 -9.90
CA ASN A 144 4.83 10.37 -11.26
C ASN A 144 4.78 8.93 -11.81
N HIS A 145 4.85 7.89 -10.96
CA HIS A 145 4.68 6.50 -11.38
C HIS A 145 3.60 5.83 -10.54
N THR A 146 2.67 5.13 -11.20
CA THR A 146 1.64 4.32 -10.52
C THR A 146 2.21 2.99 -10.03
N VAL A 147 1.53 2.33 -9.09
CA VAL A 147 1.82 0.94 -8.68
C VAL A 147 1.95 0.05 -9.91
N GLN A 148 1.00 0.17 -10.84
CA GLN A 148 0.98 -0.60 -12.09
C GLN A 148 2.20 -0.37 -12.97
N SER A 149 2.62 0.88 -13.13
CA SER A 149 3.82 1.21 -13.90
C SER A 149 5.09 0.67 -13.24
N THR A 150 5.15 0.69 -11.91
CA THR A 150 6.28 0.17 -11.13
C THR A 150 6.36 -1.35 -11.24
N LEU A 151 5.24 -2.06 -11.04
CA LEU A 151 5.17 -3.51 -11.20
C LEU A 151 5.55 -3.93 -12.62
N ARG A 152 5.08 -3.19 -13.65
CA ARG A 152 5.45 -3.46 -15.04
C ARG A 152 6.94 -3.28 -15.26
N ALA A 153 7.52 -2.19 -14.76
CA ALA A 153 8.96 -1.95 -14.87
C ALA A 153 9.79 -3.04 -14.21
N LEU A 154 9.41 -3.49 -13.00
CA LEU A 154 10.06 -4.59 -12.29
C LEU A 154 9.97 -5.90 -13.08
N LYS A 155 8.81 -6.21 -13.65
CA LYS A 155 8.63 -7.43 -14.46
C LYS A 155 9.42 -7.40 -15.77
N VAL A 156 9.49 -6.25 -16.43
CA VAL A 156 10.34 -6.04 -17.62
C VAL A 156 11.80 -6.22 -17.24
N GLN A 157 12.25 -5.62 -16.15
CA GLN A 157 13.62 -5.74 -15.66
C GLN A 157 14.00 -7.21 -15.42
N ALA A 158 13.17 -7.97 -14.70
CA ALA A 158 13.37 -9.40 -14.45
C ALA A 158 13.38 -10.21 -15.77
N SER A 159 12.48 -9.90 -16.69
CA SER A 159 12.40 -10.58 -18.00
C SER A 159 13.66 -10.35 -18.85
N VAL A 160 14.21 -9.13 -18.87
CA VAL A 160 15.46 -8.80 -19.57
C VAL A 160 16.64 -9.53 -18.93
N ALA A 161 16.69 -9.53 -17.60
CA ALA A 161 17.65 -10.26 -16.80
C ALA A 161 17.71 -11.75 -17.20
N ASP A 162 16.56 -12.42 -17.23
CA ASP A 162 16.43 -13.82 -17.65
C ASP A 162 16.82 -14.05 -19.11
N PHE A 163 16.45 -13.12 -20.00
CA PHE A 163 16.82 -13.19 -21.41
C PHE A 163 18.35 -13.16 -21.57
N ILE A 164 19.01 -12.20 -20.93
CA ILE A 164 20.47 -12.09 -20.95
C ILE A 164 21.12 -13.38 -20.42
N GLY A 165 20.58 -13.96 -19.34
CA GLY A 165 21.10 -15.22 -18.78
C GLY A 165 20.96 -16.41 -19.72
N LYS A 166 19.86 -16.52 -20.46
CA LYS A 166 19.56 -17.65 -21.36
C LYS A 166 20.32 -17.60 -22.69
N HIS A 167 20.61 -16.40 -23.18
CA HIS A 167 21.20 -16.20 -24.51
C HIS A 167 22.70 -15.85 -24.46
N GLN A 168 23.40 -16.20 -23.39
CA GLN A 168 24.85 -15.99 -23.30
C GLN A 168 25.59 -16.93 -24.28
N GLY A 169 26.52 -16.36 -25.05
CA GLY A 169 27.37 -17.12 -25.98
C GLY A 169 26.71 -17.49 -27.31
N GLU A 170 25.48 -17.06 -27.57
CA GLU A 170 24.83 -17.21 -28.88
C GLU A 170 25.47 -16.32 -29.95
N SER A 171 25.34 -16.71 -31.22
CA SER A 171 25.80 -15.86 -32.33
C SER A 171 24.94 -14.59 -32.46
N PRO A 172 25.46 -13.51 -33.05
CA PRO A 172 24.69 -12.27 -33.23
C PRO A 172 23.36 -12.45 -33.96
N SER A 173 23.30 -13.35 -34.95
CA SER A 173 22.07 -13.65 -35.71
C SER A 173 21.03 -14.37 -34.87
N GLU A 174 21.45 -15.33 -34.05
CA GLU A 174 20.56 -16.07 -33.14
C GLU A 174 20.03 -15.15 -32.04
N LEU A 175 20.92 -14.35 -31.43
CA LEU A 175 20.56 -13.37 -30.41
C LEU A 175 19.56 -12.33 -30.96
N GLN A 176 19.75 -11.84 -32.18
CA GLN A 176 18.84 -10.89 -32.81
C GLN A 176 17.45 -11.50 -33.05
N ALA A 177 17.39 -12.75 -33.50
CA ALA A 177 16.13 -13.46 -33.69
C ALA A 177 15.41 -13.68 -32.35
N ALA A 178 16.13 -14.15 -31.34
CA ALA A 178 15.61 -14.36 -29.99
C ALA A 178 15.11 -13.04 -29.37
N PHE A 179 15.84 -11.95 -29.54
CA PHE A 179 15.46 -10.64 -29.02
C PHE A 179 14.15 -10.12 -29.64
N ARG A 180 13.92 -10.34 -30.94
CA ARG A 180 12.65 -9.96 -31.58
C ARG A 180 11.45 -10.67 -30.97
N VAL A 181 11.57 -11.97 -30.71
CA VAL A 181 10.53 -12.76 -30.04
C VAL A 181 10.32 -12.28 -28.60
N PHE A 182 11.41 -12.06 -27.87
CA PHE A 182 11.37 -11.52 -26.51
C PHE A 182 10.68 -10.15 -26.45
N TYR A 183 11.04 -9.24 -27.35
CA TYR A 183 10.50 -7.89 -27.40
C TYR A 183 8.99 -7.89 -27.64
N GLU A 184 8.50 -8.69 -28.59
CA GLU A 184 7.06 -8.81 -28.85
C GLU A 184 6.31 -9.39 -27.65
N ARG A 185 6.90 -10.35 -26.93
CA ARG A 185 6.31 -10.87 -25.69
C ARG A 185 6.20 -9.79 -24.61
N VAL A 186 7.25 -9.00 -24.41
CA VAL A 186 7.26 -7.94 -23.38
C VAL A 186 6.34 -6.77 -23.76
N ARG A 187 6.30 -6.41 -25.03
CA ARG A 187 5.43 -5.34 -25.56
C ARG A 187 3.96 -5.66 -25.32
N ASN A 188 3.57 -6.91 -25.54
CA ASN A 188 2.19 -7.38 -25.44
C ASN A 188 1.85 -8.00 -24.07
N MET A 189 2.71 -7.81 -23.06
CA MET A 189 2.47 -8.31 -21.71
C MET A 189 1.27 -7.60 -21.08
N SER A 190 0.38 -8.38 -20.44
CA SER A 190 -0.72 -7.85 -19.65
C SER A 190 -0.23 -7.04 -18.44
N GLU A 191 -1.06 -6.11 -17.96
CA GLU A 191 -0.75 -5.37 -16.74
C GLU A 191 -0.59 -6.33 -15.55
N PRO A 192 0.45 -6.18 -14.72
CA PRO A 192 0.65 -7.03 -13.56
C PRO A 192 -0.42 -6.76 -12.49
N GLU A 193 -1.05 -7.80 -11.99
CA GLU A 193 -1.98 -7.64 -10.86
C GLU A 193 -1.24 -7.20 -9.59
N ALA A 194 -1.80 -6.22 -8.88
CA ALA A 194 -1.26 -5.77 -7.60
C ALA A 194 -1.31 -6.91 -6.57
N GLY A 195 -0.24 -7.06 -5.80
CA GLY A 195 -0.12 -8.12 -4.80
C GLY A 195 0.05 -9.53 -5.36
N HIS A 196 0.05 -9.78 -6.67
CA HIS A 196 0.35 -11.13 -7.17
C HIS A 196 1.86 -11.40 -7.14
N HIS A 197 2.29 -12.47 -6.47
CA HIS A 197 3.68 -12.93 -6.54
C HIS A 197 3.92 -13.56 -7.92
N ASP A 198 4.84 -13.04 -8.73
CA ASP A 198 5.24 -13.72 -9.98
C ASP A 198 5.83 -15.09 -9.63
N PRO A 199 5.23 -16.22 -10.07
CA PRO A 199 5.72 -17.57 -9.74
C PRO A 199 7.17 -17.80 -10.20
N GLN A 200 7.66 -17.03 -11.16
CA GLN A 200 9.05 -17.09 -11.63
C GLN A 200 10.04 -16.37 -10.71
N GLY A 201 9.53 -15.63 -9.72
CA GLY A 201 10.32 -14.94 -8.70
C GLY A 201 11.10 -13.76 -9.24
N HIS A 202 11.35 -12.76 -8.39
CA HIS A 202 12.46 -11.86 -8.63
C HIS A 202 13.76 -12.68 -8.56
N VAL A 203 14.28 -13.11 -9.71
CA VAL A 203 15.67 -13.55 -9.78
C VAL A 203 16.51 -12.32 -9.42
N SER A 204 17.01 -12.28 -8.19
CA SER A 204 18.05 -11.33 -7.80
C SER A 204 19.28 -11.64 -8.66
N ILE A 205 19.37 -11.00 -9.83
CA ILE A 205 20.63 -11.01 -10.56
C ILE A 205 21.61 -10.24 -9.70
N LYS A 206 22.58 -10.97 -9.12
CA LYS A 206 23.80 -10.35 -8.61
C LYS A 206 24.43 -9.60 -9.77
N LEU A 207 24.22 -8.29 -9.84
CA LEU A 207 24.98 -7.41 -10.72
C LEU A 207 26.45 -7.67 -10.44
N ASN A 208 27.14 -8.31 -11.38
CA ASN A 208 28.57 -8.52 -11.30
C ASN A 208 29.23 -7.14 -11.16
N ARG A 209 29.82 -6.86 -10.01
CA ARG A 209 30.59 -5.63 -9.70
C ARG A 209 31.85 -5.45 -10.58
N SER A 210 31.99 -6.20 -11.66
CA SER A 210 33.21 -6.30 -12.47
C SER A 210 33.33 -5.23 -13.56
N ILE A 211 32.29 -4.45 -13.87
CA ILE A 211 32.36 -3.47 -14.97
C ILE A 211 32.89 -2.09 -14.50
N ALA A 212 32.97 -1.84 -13.19
CA ALA A 212 33.41 -0.55 -12.65
C ALA A 212 34.94 -0.36 -12.51
N ALA A 213 35.78 -1.28 -13.02
CA ALA A 213 37.22 -1.29 -12.71
C ALA A 213 38.18 -1.11 -13.90
N GLN A 214 37.75 -0.57 -15.06
CA GLN A 214 38.66 -0.38 -16.20
C GLN A 214 38.73 1.03 -16.81
N HIS A 215 38.22 2.06 -16.14
CA HIS A 215 38.56 3.45 -16.46
C HIS A 215 38.90 4.23 -15.20
N GLY A 216 40.16 4.09 -14.79
CA GLY A 216 40.87 4.93 -13.83
C GLY A 216 42.32 5.02 -14.27
#